data_AF-A0A512UJJ2-F1
#
_entry.id   AF-A0A512UJJ2-F1
#
_cell.length_a   1.000
_cell.length_b   1.000
_cell.length_c   1.000
_cell.angle_alpha   90.00
_cell.angle_beta   90.00
_cell.angle_gamma   90.00
#
_symmetry.space_group_name_H-M   'P 1'
#
loop_
_entity.id
_entity.type
_entity.pdbx_description
1 polymer ?
#
loop_
_entity_poly.entity_id
_entity_poly.type
_entity_poly.pdbx_seq_one_letter_code
_entity_poly.pdbx_strand_id
1 'polypeptide(L)'
;MPELLSREFPHHLSSSTSSVFNYVGNCMKIMKYCPDLQFSVWQMIVECCIKLDVELQNEIDDLDDDLIEELINDDEEEIDDDLDDDLDDHAAGDEVYQVTSTRNIKRLVSKLDSSLELLLKATEGAFSPEELDAGSGVSLFNTLTSLFKTHVLPTHFTKSVQFLMFHVSQYSPELADSFLVLLIDVAFNSKETTEKRLKALQYLASYISRAKNLTKHQVVFVVTYLIGWINKYISEREHEVIDIDTSPTAQSTGGMERFKLFYATFQALLYIFCFRHKQLTRAAEEVANGEK
;
A
#
# COMPACT_ATOMS: atom_id res chain seq x y z
N MET A 1 0.01 29.73 4.77
CA MET A 1 -1.25 28.95 4.78
C MET A 1 -0.98 27.45 4.94
N PRO A 2 -0.17 26.78 4.10
CA PRO A 2 0.15 25.35 4.29
C PRO A 2 0.74 25.02 5.68
N GLU A 3 1.72 25.81 6.13
CA GLU A 3 2.34 25.64 7.46
C GLU A 3 1.35 25.81 8.61
N LEU A 4 0.37 26.71 8.46
CA LEU A 4 -0.67 26.91 9.47
C LEU A 4 -1.58 25.68 9.54
N LEU A 5 -2.00 25.13 8.40
CA LEU A 5 -2.80 23.91 8.38
C LEU A 5 -2.04 22.73 9.01
N SER A 6 -0.76 22.58 8.69
CA SER A 6 0.06 21.52 9.28
C SER A 6 0.27 21.71 10.79
N ARG A 7 0.48 22.95 11.24
CA ARG A 7 0.71 23.24 12.66
C ARG A 7 -0.55 23.07 13.52
N GLU A 8 -1.71 23.44 13.00
CA GLU A 8 -2.99 23.32 13.71
C GLU A 8 -3.65 21.94 13.48
N PHE A 9 -3.01 21.02 12.76
CA PHE A 9 -3.54 19.67 12.54
C PHE A 9 -3.62 18.92 13.88
N PRO A 10 -4.76 18.31 14.24
CA PRO A 10 -4.92 17.60 15.50
C PRO A 10 -3.86 16.51 15.67
N HIS A 11 -3.26 16.43 16.85
CA HIS A 11 -2.26 15.41 17.11
C HIS A 11 -2.89 14.00 17.02
N HIS A 12 -2.38 13.17 16.10
CA HIS A 12 -2.93 11.87 15.72
C HIS A 12 -3.26 10.93 16.89
N LEU A 13 -2.42 10.89 17.94
CA LEU A 13 -2.63 10.01 19.10
C LEU A 13 -3.57 10.63 20.14
N SER A 14 -3.29 11.87 20.55
CA SER A 14 -3.95 12.49 21.72
C SER A 14 -5.29 13.14 21.41
N SER A 15 -5.53 13.53 20.16
CA SER A 15 -6.80 14.15 19.78
C SER A 15 -7.90 13.10 19.62
N SER A 16 -9.16 13.46 19.90
CA SER A 16 -10.30 12.58 19.64
C SER A 16 -10.50 12.27 18.16
N THR A 17 -11.16 11.16 17.84
CA THR A 17 -11.51 10.78 16.46
C THR A 17 -12.32 11.87 15.78
N SER A 18 -13.30 12.43 16.50
CA SER A 18 -14.11 13.56 16.05
C SER A 18 -13.27 14.78 15.66
N SER A 19 -12.20 15.09 16.41
CA SER A 19 -11.31 16.22 16.09
C SER A 19 -10.56 15.98 14.78
N VAL A 20 -9.95 14.81 14.61
CA VAL A 20 -9.23 14.42 13.38
C VAL A 20 -10.18 14.40 12.18
N PHE A 21 -11.32 13.72 12.31
CA PHE A 21 -12.34 13.61 11.26
C PHE A 21 -12.84 14.98 10.79
N ASN A 22 -13.23 15.85 11.72
CA ASN A 22 -13.71 17.19 11.39
C ASN A 22 -12.64 18.04 10.73
N TYR A 23 -11.39 17.93 11.18
CA TYR A 23 -10.27 18.67 10.58
C TYR A 23 -10.00 18.21 9.15
N VAL A 24 -9.93 16.89 8.91
CA VAL A 24 -9.80 16.30 7.58
C VAL A 24 -10.95 16.71 6.69
N GLY A 25 -12.20 16.61 7.16
CA GLY A 25 -13.39 17.01 6.42
C GLY A 25 -13.41 18.49 6.04
N ASN A 26 -12.92 19.37 6.92
CA ASN A 26 -12.78 20.80 6.62
C ASN A 26 -11.65 21.06 5.62
N CYS A 27 -10.53 20.34 5.70
CA CYS A 27 -9.46 20.39 4.70
C CYS A 27 -9.96 19.96 3.30
N MET A 28 -10.81 18.93 3.21
CA MET A 28 -11.45 18.53 1.95
C MET A 28 -12.29 19.66 1.35
N LYS A 29 -12.98 20.46 2.17
CA LYS A 29 -13.73 21.64 1.71
C LYS A 29 -12.80 22.75 1.22
N ILE A 30 -11.68 23.00 1.90
CA ILE A 30 -10.67 24.00 1.49
C ILE A 30 -10.15 23.71 0.08
N MET A 31 -9.87 22.45 -0.22
CA MET A 31 -9.36 22.04 -1.54
C MET A 31 -10.31 22.35 -2.70
N LYS A 32 -11.63 22.53 -2.45
CA LYS A 32 -12.62 22.85 -3.48
C LYS A 32 -12.54 24.30 -3.96
N TYR A 33 -12.14 25.23 -3.09
CA TYR A 33 -12.08 26.66 -3.43
C TYR A 33 -10.67 27.25 -3.44
N CYS A 34 -9.66 26.47 -3.04
CA CYS A 34 -8.25 26.86 -3.10
C CYS A 34 -7.40 25.74 -3.73
N PRO A 35 -7.35 25.65 -5.08
CA PRO A 35 -6.62 24.61 -5.80
C PRO A 35 -5.12 24.56 -5.49
N ASP A 36 -4.51 25.73 -5.24
CA ASP A 36 -3.08 25.85 -4.93
C ASP A 36 -2.65 25.08 -3.67
N LEU A 37 -3.60 24.76 -2.78
CA LEU A 37 -3.33 24.02 -1.54
C LEU A 37 -3.52 22.50 -1.68
N GLN A 38 -4.03 22.01 -2.81
CA GLN A 38 -4.42 20.60 -2.96
C GLN A 38 -3.27 19.65 -2.64
N PHE A 39 -2.10 19.84 -3.24
CA PHE A 39 -0.95 18.96 -3.00
C PHE A 39 -0.55 18.93 -1.52
N SER A 40 -0.40 20.11 -0.89
CA SER A 40 -0.01 20.20 0.52
C SER A 40 -1.04 19.59 1.48
N VAL A 41 -2.33 19.76 1.18
CA VAL A 41 -3.42 19.18 1.98
C VAL A 41 -3.44 17.66 1.84
N TRP A 42 -3.36 17.13 0.62
CA TRP A 42 -3.28 15.69 0.39
C TRP A 42 -2.06 15.08 1.07
N GLN A 43 -0.89 15.72 0.95
CA GLN A 43 0.33 15.26 1.61
C GLN A 43 0.14 15.18 3.13
N MET A 44 -0.33 16.26 3.75
CA MET A 44 -0.55 16.34 5.20
C MET A 44 -1.50 15.24 5.71
N ILE A 45 -2.61 15.00 5.01
CA ILE A 45 -3.59 14.00 5.45
C ILE A 45 -3.04 12.59 5.24
N VAL A 46 -2.39 12.30 4.10
CA VAL A 46 -1.77 11.00 3.84
C VAL A 46 -0.67 10.70 4.85
N GLU A 47 0.17 11.67 5.21
CA GLU A 47 1.17 11.52 6.27
C GLU A 47 0.53 11.21 7.64
N CYS A 48 -0.62 11.82 7.96
CA CYS A 48 -1.36 11.47 9.16
C CYS A 48 -1.88 10.03 9.12
N CYS A 49 -2.47 9.60 8.00
CA CYS A 49 -2.92 8.21 7.82
C CYS A 49 -1.76 7.22 7.94
N ILE A 50 -0.58 7.53 7.39
CA ILE A 50 0.61 6.69 7.53
C ILE A 50 0.99 6.54 9.01
N LYS A 51 1.01 7.63 9.78
CA LYS A 51 1.35 7.59 11.22
C LYS A 51 0.36 6.75 12.00
N LEU A 52 -0.93 6.94 11.76
CA LEU A 52 -2.00 6.14 12.39
C LEU A 52 -1.88 4.66 12.03
N ASP A 53 -1.61 4.35 10.76
CA ASP A 53 -1.48 2.96 10.27
C ASP A 53 -0.25 2.27 10.89
N VAL A 54 0.90 2.94 10.93
CA VAL A 54 2.11 2.38 11.58
C VAL A 54 1.87 2.15 13.07
N GLU A 55 1.28 3.11 13.78
CA GLU A 55 1.01 2.95 15.22
C GLU A 55 0.02 1.81 15.47
N LEU A 56 -1.05 1.73 14.67
CA LEU A 56 -2.01 0.65 14.74
C LEU A 56 -1.34 -0.71 14.56
N GLN A 57 -0.40 -0.83 13.60
CA GLN A 57 0.33 -2.08 13.42
C GLN A 57 1.26 -2.39 14.59
N ASN A 58 1.88 -1.39 15.23
CA ASN A 58 2.74 -1.61 16.39
C ASN A 58 1.92 -2.16 17.56
N GLU A 59 0.77 -1.54 17.86
CA GLU A 59 -0.11 -2.00 18.93
C GLU A 59 -0.65 -3.41 18.66
N ILE A 60 -1.01 -3.74 17.41
CA ILE A 60 -1.47 -5.09 17.05
C ILE A 60 -0.36 -6.13 17.18
N ASP A 61 0.88 -5.81 16.79
CA ASP A 61 2.00 -6.77 16.85
C ASP A 61 2.45 -7.05 18.29
N ASP A 62 2.10 -6.19 19.26
CA ASP A 62 2.35 -6.39 20.69
C ASP A 62 1.25 -7.22 21.39
N LEU A 63 0.15 -7.54 20.70
CA LEU A 63 -0.94 -8.36 21.23
C LEU A 63 -0.77 -9.86 20.97
N ASP A 64 -1.30 -10.67 21.89
CA ASP A 64 -1.43 -12.12 21.73
C ASP A 64 -2.53 -12.47 20.70
N ASP A 65 -2.33 -13.55 19.95
CA ASP A 65 -3.24 -14.02 18.88
C ASP A 65 -4.70 -14.18 19.38
N ASP A 66 -4.91 -14.67 20.60
CA ASP A 66 -6.23 -14.87 21.19
C ASP A 66 -6.98 -13.53 21.38
N LEU A 67 -6.26 -12.47 21.76
CA LEU A 67 -6.84 -11.13 21.96
C LEU A 67 -7.13 -10.44 20.62
N ILE A 68 -6.32 -10.72 19.60
CA ILE A 68 -6.59 -10.29 18.23
C ILE A 68 -7.87 -10.94 17.71
N GLU A 69 -8.09 -12.24 17.97
CA GLU A 69 -9.34 -12.91 17.60
C GLU A 69 -10.55 -12.32 18.34
N GLU A 70 -10.41 -11.95 19.61
CA GLU A 70 -11.45 -11.26 20.37
C GLU A 70 -11.78 -9.90 19.74
N LEU A 71 -10.76 -9.08 19.45
CA LEU A 71 -10.91 -7.78 18.78
C LEU A 71 -11.63 -7.86 17.43
N ILE A 72 -11.43 -8.94 16.68
CA ILE A 72 -12.09 -9.14 15.38
C ILE A 72 -13.56 -9.54 15.55
N ASN A 73 -13.88 -10.28 16.61
CA ASN A 73 -15.22 -10.82 16.86
C ASN A 73 -16.09 -9.92 17.75
N ASP A 74 -15.49 -8.91 18.38
CA ASP A 74 -16.19 -8.00 19.27
C ASP A 74 -17.01 -6.99 18.45
N ASP A 75 -18.34 -7.11 18.55
CA ASP A 75 -19.30 -6.27 17.83
C ASP A 75 -19.30 -4.85 18.45
N GLU A 76 -18.64 -3.91 17.76
CA GLU A 76 -18.74 -2.44 17.88
C GLU A 76 -19.39 -1.89 19.17
N GLU A 77 -18.75 -2.07 20.33
CA GLU A 77 -19.01 -1.15 21.44
C GLU A 77 -18.41 0.21 21.05
N GLU A 78 -19.26 1.23 20.88
CA GLU A 78 -18.83 2.61 20.65
C GLU A 78 -17.89 3.03 21.78
N ILE A 79 -16.60 3.16 21.46
CA ILE A 79 -15.64 3.74 22.38
C ILE A 79 -15.97 5.23 22.47
N ASP A 80 -16.42 5.64 23.66
CA ASP A 80 -16.44 7.04 24.01
C ASP A 80 -15.00 7.55 24.13
N ASP A 81 -14.60 8.29 23.09
CA ASP A 81 -13.30 8.94 22.94
C ASP A 81 -13.07 10.06 23.97
N ASP A 82 -14.14 10.53 24.65
CA ASP A 82 -14.11 11.63 25.61
C ASP A 82 -14.04 11.14 27.07
N LEU A 83 -14.10 9.83 27.33
CA LEU A 83 -13.83 9.27 28.65
C LEU A 83 -12.31 9.22 28.87
N ASP A 84 -11.80 10.22 29.61
CA ASP A 84 -10.44 10.26 30.16
C ASP A 84 -10.05 8.88 30.73
N ASP A 85 -8.79 8.49 30.52
CA ASP A 85 -8.15 7.27 31.03
C ASP A 85 -7.96 7.31 32.57
N ASP A 86 -8.97 7.77 33.31
CA ASP A 86 -9.09 7.54 34.75
C ASP A 86 -9.54 6.08 35.01
N LEU A 87 -8.85 5.12 34.38
CA LEU A 87 -8.90 3.72 34.78
C LEU A 87 -8.35 3.68 36.21
N ASP A 88 -9.25 3.40 37.16
CA ASP A 88 -8.95 3.26 38.57
C ASP A 88 -7.79 2.26 38.76
N ASP A 89 -6.61 2.78 39.15
CA ASP A 89 -5.29 2.13 39.26
C ASP A 89 -5.23 1.07 40.40
N HIS A 90 -6.30 0.30 40.55
CA HIS A 90 -6.45 -0.71 41.61
C HIS A 90 -6.19 -2.13 41.12
N ALA A 91 -5.94 -2.33 39.82
CA ALA A 91 -5.48 -3.59 39.25
C ALA A 91 -4.08 -3.42 38.63
N ALA A 92 -3.03 -3.66 39.41
CA ALA A 92 -1.67 -3.72 38.86
C ALA A 92 -1.43 -5.10 38.21
N GLY A 93 -1.33 -5.17 36.88
CA GLY A 93 -1.07 -6.43 36.18
C GLY A 93 -1.17 -6.35 34.65
N ASP A 94 -0.90 -7.51 34.03
CA ASP A 94 -0.96 -7.76 32.58
C ASP A 94 -2.35 -7.47 31.99
N GLU A 95 -3.41 -7.78 32.75
CA GLU A 95 -4.81 -7.54 32.36
C GLU A 95 -5.13 -6.06 32.10
N VAL A 96 -4.57 -5.12 32.88
CA VAL A 96 -4.80 -3.68 32.65
C VAL A 96 -4.08 -3.19 31.40
N TYR A 97 -2.87 -3.68 31.15
CA TYR A 97 -2.12 -3.34 29.93
C TYR A 97 -2.87 -3.82 28.67
N GLN A 98 -3.38 -5.06 28.70
CA GLN A 98 -4.15 -5.64 27.59
C GLN A 98 -5.44 -4.86 27.31
N VAL A 99 -6.19 -4.46 28.34
CA VAL A 99 -7.42 -3.64 28.19
C VAL A 99 -7.09 -2.27 27.60
N THR A 100 -6.04 -1.60 28.09
CA THR A 100 -5.61 -0.30 27.55
C THR A 100 -5.17 -0.40 26.09
N SER A 101 -4.38 -1.42 25.73
CA SER A 101 -3.93 -1.63 24.33
C SER A 101 -5.12 -1.94 23.40
N THR A 102 -6.05 -2.80 23.82
CA THR A 102 -7.29 -3.12 23.08
C THR A 102 -8.11 -1.86 22.78
N ARG A 103 -8.26 -0.97 23.78
CA ARG A 103 -8.96 0.32 23.61
C ARG A 103 -8.21 1.26 22.67
N ASN A 104 -6.88 1.35 22.79
CA ASN A 104 -6.02 2.14 21.91
C ASN A 104 -6.13 1.68 20.45
N ILE A 105 -6.13 0.37 20.22
CA ILE A 105 -6.28 -0.23 18.89
C ILE A 105 -7.60 0.17 18.27
N LYS A 106 -8.72 -0.06 18.97
CA LYS A 106 -10.06 0.31 18.47
C LYS A 106 -10.15 1.82 18.16
N ARG A 107 -9.52 2.69 18.97
CA ARG A 107 -9.42 4.14 18.71
C ARG A 107 -8.59 4.45 17.45
N LEU A 108 -7.43 3.82 17.29
CA LEU A 108 -6.57 3.99 16.11
C LEU A 108 -7.27 3.50 14.84
N VAL A 109 -7.97 2.36 14.91
CA VAL A 109 -8.82 1.83 13.82
C VAL A 109 -9.87 2.85 13.43
N SER A 110 -10.67 3.35 14.38
CA SER A 110 -11.75 4.31 14.10
C SER A 110 -11.23 5.61 13.45
N LYS A 111 -10.10 6.15 13.95
CA LYS A 111 -9.43 7.32 13.36
C LYS A 111 -8.98 7.09 11.93
N LEU A 112 -8.29 5.96 11.70
CA LEU A 112 -7.73 5.63 10.40
C LEU A 112 -8.84 5.36 9.39
N ASP A 113 -9.84 4.57 9.77
CA ASP A 113 -10.96 4.20 8.91
C ASP A 113 -11.77 5.45 8.52
N SER A 114 -12.19 6.26 9.49
CA SER A 114 -12.91 7.51 9.23
C SER A 114 -12.13 8.46 8.31
N SER A 115 -10.80 8.54 8.48
CA SER A 115 -9.93 9.37 7.64
C SER A 115 -9.81 8.81 6.22
N LEU A 116 -9.60 7.50 6.07
CA LEU A 116 -9.54 6.83 4.76
C LEU A 116 -10.88 6.89 4.05
N GLU A 117 -11.99 6.73 4.76
CA GLU A 117 -13.34 6.84 4.21
C GLU A 117 -13.58 8.25 3.61
N LEU A 118 -13.17 9.31 4.32
CA LEU A 118 -13.22 10.68 3.80
C LEU A 118 -12.34 10.87 2.55
N LEU A 119 -11.14 10.30 2.52
CA LEU A 119 -10.25 10.37 1.35
C LEU A 119 -10.86 9.65 0.15
N LEU A 120 -11.42 8.45 0.37
CA LEU A 120 -12.08 7.65 -0.67
C LEU A 120 -13.33 8.36 -1.21
N LYS A 121 -14.18 8.90 -0.33
CA LYS A 121 -15.32 9.75 -0.71
C LYS A 121 -14.89 11.00 -1.46
N ALA A 122 -13.78 11.63 -1.07
CA ALA A 122 -13.24 12.80 -1.78
C ALA A 122 -12.72 12.46 -3.19
N THR A 123 -12.30 11.21 -3.40
CA THR A 123 -11.93 10.70 -4.73
C THR A 123 -13.10 10.19 -5.56
N GLU A 124 -14.27 9.97 -4.94
CA GLU A 124 -15.46 9.47 -5.61
C GLU A 124 -15.93 10.48 -6.66
N GLY A 125 -15.95 10.06 -7.93
CA GLY A 125 -16.32 10.91 -9.07
C GLY A 125 -15.19 11.76 -9.66
N ALA A 126 -14.04 11.90 -8.97
CA ALA A 126 -12.90 12.67 -9.47
C ALA A 126 -12.17 12.01 -10.66
N PHE A 127 -12.48 10.73 -10.92
CA PHE A 127 -11.89 9.93 -12.00
C PHE A 127 -12.93 9.50 -13.03
N SER A 128 -14.03 10.26 -13.17
CA SER A 128 -14.94 10.10 -14.30
C SER A 128 -14.23 10.45 -15.62
N PRO A 129 -14.69 9.95 -16.78
CA PRO A 129 -14.11 10.32 -18.06
C PRO A 129 -14.06 11.84 -18.28
N GLU A 130 -15.10 12.55 -17.83
CA GLU A 130 -15.22 14.00 -17.94
C GLU A 130 -14.15 14.74 -17.12
N GLU A 131 -13.90 14.33 -15.87
CA GLU A 131 -12.89 14.93 -14.99
C GLU A 131 -11.45 14.56 -15.42
N LEU A 132 -11.27 13.37 -15.99
CA LEU A 132 -10.00 12.96 -16.58
C LEU A 132 -9.66 13.80 -17.81
N ASP A 133 -10.64 14.01 -18.71
CA ASP A 133 -10.49 14.84 -19.91
C ASP A 133 -10.30 16.33 -19.55
N ALA A 134 -10.94 16.80 -18.48
CA ALA A 134 -10.74 18.15 -17.94
C ALA A 134 -9.36 18.35 -17.28
N GLY A 135 -8.64 17.28 -16.96
CA GLY A 135 -7.29 17.28 -16.38
C GLY A 135 -7.22 17.40 -14.86
N SER A 136 -8.34 17.73 -14.18
CA SER A 136 -8.46 17.74 -12.71
C SER A 136 -8.20 16.35 -12.13
N GLY A 137 -8.84 15.32 -12.67
CA GLY A 137 -8.66 13.93 -12.25
C GLY A 137 -7.21 13.46 -12.46
N VAL A 138 -6.59 13.82 -13.58
CA VAL A 138 -5.19 13.48 -13.87
C VAL A 138 -4.23 14.14 -12.87
N SER A 139 -4.45 15.41 -12.53
CA SER A 139 -3.64 16.12 -11.52
C SER A 139 -3.75 15.48 -10.13
N LEU A 140 -4.96 15.09 -9.73
CA LEU A 140 -5.19 14.38 -8.48
C LEU A 140 -4.50 13.01 -8.48
N PHE A 141 -4.64 12.24 -9.56
CA PHE A 141 -3.98 10.95 -9.69
C PHE A 141 -2.46 11.07 -9.58
N ASN A 142 -1.86 12.07 -10.24
CA ASN A 142 -0.43 12.34 -10.17
C ASN A 142 0.03 12.72 -8.76
N THR A 143 -0.80 13.50 -8.04
CA THR A 143 -0.56 13.84 -6.64
C THR A 143 -0.53 12.58 -5.78
N LEU A 144 -1.58 11.75 -5.84
CA LEU A 144 -1.67 10.49 -5.07
C LEU A 144 -0.55 9.51 -5.44
N THR A 145 -0.21 9.40 -6.72
CA THR A 145 0.89 8.57 -7.23
C THR A 145 2.24 9.04 -6.69
N SER A 146 2.47 10.36 -6.67
CA SER A 146 3.68 10.96 -6.11
C SER A 146 3.79 10.66 -4.61
N LEU A 147 2.70 10.86 -3.86
CA LEU A 147 2.64 10.58 -2.42
C LEU A 147 2.83 9.09 -2.11
N PHE A 148 2.24 8.20 -2.92
CA PHE A 148 2.46 6.77 -2.79
C PHE A 148 3.95 6.42 -2.96
N LYS A 149 4.60 6.92 -4.03
CA LYS A 149 6.01 6.63 -4.30
C LYS A 149 6.97 7.21 -3.25
N THR A 150 6.65 8.37 -2.70
CA THR A 150 7.55 9.14 -1.81
C THR A 150 7.32 8.89 -0.32
N HIS A 151 6.10 8.52 0.09
CA HIS A 151 5.74 8.34 1.49
C HIS A 151 5.29 6.91 1.79
N VAL A 152 4.28 6.38 1.10
CA VAL A 152 3.71 5.06 1.42
C VAL A 152 4.68 3.92 1.10
N LEU A 153 5.21 3.88 -0.13
CA LEU A 153 6.11 2.82 -0.59
C LEU A 153 7.40 2.65 0.25
N PRO A 154 8.13 3.71 0.62
CA PRO A 154 9.33 3.55 1.45
C PRO A 154 8.99 3.23 2.91
N THR A 155 7.81 3.58 3.41
CA THR A 155 7.43 3.31 4.80
C THR A 155 7.28 1.80 5.02
N HIS A 156 7.79 1.32 6.15
CA HIS A 156 7.60 -0.07 6.56
C HIS A 156 6.31 -0.16 7.36
N PHE A 157 5.72 -1.35 7.39
CA PHE A 157 4.75 -1.68 8.42
C PHE A 157 3.41 -0.91 8.35
N THR A 158 2.99 -0.53 7.15
CA THR A 158 1.64 -0.02 6.86
C THR A 158 0.79 -1.12 6.25
N LYS A 159 -0.47 -1.28 6.66
CA LYS A 159 -1.41 -2.28 6.09
C LYS A 159 -2.68 -1.69 5.50
N SER A 160 -3.03 -0.45 5.76
CA SER A 160 -4.32 0.13 5.36
C SER A 160 -4.18 1.29 4.37
N VAL A 161 -3.23 2.20 4.56
CA VAL A 161 -3.11 3.44 3.78
C VAL A 161 -2.89 3.21 2.28
N GLN A 162 -2.25 2.09 1.90
CA GLN A 162 -2.06 1.74 0.50
C GLN A 162 -3.37 1.44 -0.25
N PHE A 163 -4.46 1.16 0.47
CA PHE A 163 -5.77 0.91 -0.15
C PHE A 163 -6.33 2.15 -0.86
N LEU A 164 -5.89 3.36 -0.50
CA LEU A 164 -6.22 4.57 -1.24
C LEU A 164 -5.77 4.46 -2.70
N MET A 165 -4.49 4.16 -2.94
CA MET A 165 -3.96 4.00 -4.29
C MET A 165 -4.50 2.74 -4.97
N PHE A 166 -4.69 1.66 -4.21
CA PHE A 166 -5.30 0.42 -4.70
C PHE A 166 -6.71 0.67 -5.26
N HIS A 167 -7.54 1.45 -4.56
CA HIS A 167 -8.90 1.76 -4.98
C HIS A 167 -8.90 2.72 -6.17
N VAL A 168 -8.18 3.84 -6.05
CA VAL A 168 -8.16 4.90 -7.07
C VAL A 168 -7.67 4.41 -8.42
N SER A 169 -6.61 3.59 -8.45
CA SER A 169 -6.09 3.04 -9.71
C SER A 169 -7.08 2.14 -10.46
N GLN A 170 -8.14 1.65 -9.80
CA GLN A 170 -9.13 0.76 -10.40
C GLN A 170 -10.37 1.47 -10.97
N TYR A 171 -10.43 2.81 -10.92
CA TYR A 171 -11.54 3.57 -11.51
C TYR A 171 -11.52 3.54 -13.05
N SER A 172 -10.34 3.51 -13.67
CA SER A 172 -10.23 3.31 -15.12
C SER A 172 -9.00 2.45 -15.49
N PRO A 173 -9.03 1.76 -16.64
CA PRO A 173 -7.88 0.97 -17.10
C PRO A 173 -6.60 1.78 -17.29
N GLU A 174 -6.70 3.04 -17.71
CA GLU A 174 -5.56 3.94 -17.94
C GLU A 174 -4.84 4.28 -16.63
N LEU A 175 -5.60 4.47 -15.55
CA LEU A 175 -5.04 4.71 -14.22
C LEU A 175 -4.34 3.46 -13.68
N ALA A 176 -4.92 2.28 -13.90
CA ALA A 176 -4.28 1.01 -13.56
C ALA A 176 -2.98 0.81 -14.35
N ASP A 177 -2.96 1.10 -15.65
CA ASP A 177 -1.75 1.06 -16.48
C ASP A 177 -0.66 1.99 -15.94
N SER A 178 -1.01 3.24 -15.63
CA SER A 178 -0.08 4.20 -15.06
C SER A 178 0.50 3.72 -13.73
N PHE A 179 -0.32 3.10 -12.87
CA PHE A 179 0.14 2.57 -11.59
C PHE A 179 1.02 1.32 -11.74
N LEU A 180 0.68 0.42 -12.66
CA LEU A 180 1.50 -0.76 -12.99
C LEU A 180 2.88 -0.34 -13.51
N VAL A 181 2.93 0.63 -14.42
CA VAL A 181 4.18 1.18 -14.95
C VAL A 181 5.01 1.81 -13.84
N LEU A 182 4.42 2.61 -12.93
CA LEU A 182 5.11 3.17 -11.77
C LEU A 182 5.81 2.08 -10.94
N LEU A 183 5.09 0.99 -10.62
CA LEU A 183 5.62 -0.10 -9.80
C LEU A 183 6.76 -0.85 -10.52
N ILE A 184 6.61 -1.09 -11.83
CA ILE A 184 7.66 -1.70 -12.67
C ILE A 184 8.89 -0.80 -12.71
N ASP A 185 8.71 0.49 -12.97
CA ASP A 185 9.79 1.47 -13.03
C ASP A 185 10.57 1.50 -11.72
N VAL A 186 9.89 1.54 -10.57
CA VAL A 186 10.58 1.53 -9.28
C VAL A 186 11.26 0.18 -9.01
N ALA A 187 10.61 -0.95 -9.29
CA ALA A 187 11.18 -2.28 -9.03
C ALA A 187 12.46 -2.56 -9.83
N PHE A 188 12.51 -2.13 -11.09
CA PHE A 188 13.61 -2.46 -11.99
C PHE A 188 14.59 -1.31 -12.27
N ASN A 189 14.39 -0.14 -11.67
CA ASN A 189 15.35 0.97 -11.74
C ASN A 189 16.57 0.71 -10.84
N SER A 190 17.76 0.67 -11.44
CA SER A 190 19.03 0.47 -10.74
C SER A 190 19.45 1.64 -9.84
N LYS A 191 18.84 2.82 -9.99
CA LYS A 191 19.10 4.00 -9.15
C LYS A 191 18.35 3.97 -7.82
N GLU A 192 17.36 3.09 -7.67
CA GLU A 192 16.59 2.94 -6.44
C GLU A 192 17.29 1.95 -5.48
N THR A 193 17.06 2.11 -4.17
CA THR A 193 17.62 1.20 -3.17
C THR A 193 17.06 -0.21 -3.35
N THR A 194 17.85 -1.24 -3.01
CA THR A 194 17.41 -2.64 -3.11
C THR A 194 16.11 -2.89 -2.35
N GLU A 195 15.96 -2.34 -1.14
CA GLU A 195 14.75 -2.49 -0.33
C GLU A 195 13.52 -1.90 -1.03
N LYS A 196 13.63 -0.68 -1.56
CA LYS A 196 12.53 -0.01 -2.25
C LYS A 196 12.12 -0.76 -3.53
N ARG A 197 13.09 -1.33 -4.25
CA ARG A 197 12.85 -2.18 -5.42
C ARG A 197 12.11 -3.46 -5.05
N LEU A 198 12.53 -4.14 -3.98
CA LEU A 198 11.88 -5.35 -3.47
C LEU A 198 10.45 -5.06 -3.01
N LYS A 199 10.22 -3.96 -2.28
CA LYS A 199 8.88 -3.51 -1.89
C LYS A 199 8.00 -3.24 -3.10
N ALA A 200 8.48 -2.48 -4.08
CA ALA A 200 7.70 -2.18 -5.29
C ALA A 200 7.26 -3.45 -6.03
N LEU A 201 8.12 -4.47 -6.05
CA LEU A 201 7.83 -5.76 -6.64
C LEU A 201 6.80 -6.58 -5.85
N GLN A 202 6.83 -6.50 -4.52
CA GLN A 202 5.78 -7.08 -3.65
C GLN A 202 4.44 -6.38 -3.87
N TYR A 203 4.43 -5.05 -3.96
CA TYR A 203 3.24 -4.26 -4.30
C TYR A 203 2.70 -4.65 -5.68
N LEU A 204 3.57 -4.79 -6.69
CA LEU A 204 3.20 -5.20 -8.04
C LEU A 204 2.50 -6.56 -8.05
N ALA A 205 3.12 -7.56 -7.41
CA ALA A 205 2.56 -8.92 -7.34
C ALA A 205 1.21 -8.94 -6.61
N SER A 206 1.14 -8.26 -5.46
CA SER A 206 -0.07 -8.20 -4.64
C SER A 206 -1.22 -7.48 -5.34
N TYR A 207 -0.94 -6.35 -5.99
CA TYR A 207 -1.90 -5.57 -6.75
C TYR A 207 -2.51 -6.41 -7.88
N ILE A 208 -1.68 -7.03 -8.71
CA ILE A 208 -2.16 -7.86 -9.83
C ILE A 208 -3.00 -9.04 -9.35
N SER A 209 -2.57 -9.70 -8.28
CA SER A 209 -3.31 -10.82 -7.70
C SER A 209 -4.68 -10.40 -7.16
N ARG A 210 -4.80 -9.23 -6.54
CA ARG A 210 -6.00 -8.83 -5.76
C ARG A 210 -6.94 -7.84 -6.48
N ALA A 211 -6.44 -7.01 -7.39
CA ALA A 211 -7.22 -5.96 -8.04
C ALA A 211 -8.27 -6.53 -9.01
N LYS A 212 -9.54 -6.50 -8.63
CA LYS A 212 -10.63 -7.14 -9.38
C LYS A 212 -10.83 -6.53 -10.77
N ASN A 213 -10.58 -5.24 -10.92
CA ASN A 213 -10.88 -4.48 -12.14
C ASN A 213 -9.72 -4.45 -13.16
N LEU A 214 -8.70 -5.33 -13.01
CA LEU A 214 -7.66 -5.47 -14.02
C LEU A 214 -8.14 -6.30 -15.21
N THR A 215 -7.79 -5.82 -16.41
CA THR A 215 -8.03 -6.54 -17.66
C THR A 215 -7.06 -7.71 -17.82
N LYS A 216 -7.47 -8.74 -18.58
CA LYS A 216 -6.58 -9.86 -18.95
C LYS A 216 -5.31 -9.35 -19.64
N HIS A 217 -5.43 -8.33 -20.48
CA HIS A 217 -4.30 -7.74 -21.19
C HIS A 217 -3.25 -7.16 -20.22
N GLN A 218 -3.69 -6.42 -19.21
CA GLN A 218 -2.81 -5.86 -18.17
C GLN A 218 -2.07 -6.95 -17.38
N VAL A 219 -2.79 -8.00 -16.97
CA VAL A 219 -2.18 -9.13 -16.25
C VAL A 219 -1.13 -9.83 -17.12
N VAL A 220 -1.47 -10.12 -18.39
CA VAL A 220 -0.56 -10.78 -19.34
C VAL A 220 0.65 -9.89 -19.66
N PHE A 221 0.45 -8.58 -19.79
CA PHE A 221 1.53 -7.62 -20.04
C PHE A 221 2.59 -7.69 -18.92
N VAL A 222 2.17 -7.61 -17.66
CA VAL A 222 3.11 -7.66 -16.54
C VAL A 222 3.78 -9.03 -16.44
N VAL A 223 3.02 -10.12 -16.55
CA VAL A 223 3.60 -11.48 -16.51
C VAL A 223 4.63 -11.68 -17.61
N THR A 224 4.35 -11.20 -18.83
CA THR A 224 5.30 -11.25 -19.96
C THR A 224 6.56 -10.43 -19.65
N TYR A 225 6.40 -9.24 -19.07
CA TYR A 225 7.53 -8.41 -18.65
C TYR A 225 8.40 -9.11 -17.59
N LEU A 226 7.79 -9.68 -16.54
CA LEU A 226 8.52 -10.40 -15.49
C LEU A 226 9.27 -11.63 -16.05
N ILE A 227 8.63 -12.42 -16.91
CA ILE A 227 9.27 -13.57 -17.57
C ILE A 227 10.43 -13.12 -18.45
N GLY A 228 10.24 -12.09 -19.26
CA GLY A 228 11.29 -11.52 -20.10
C GLY A 228 12.49 -11.06 -19.28
N TRP A 229 12.24 -10.37 -18.17
CA TRP A 229 13.28 -9.93 -17.24
C TRP A 229 14.01 -11.11 -16.59
N ILE A 230 13.29 -12.13 -16.10
CA ILE A 230 13.85 -13.34 -15.48
C ILE A 230 14.75 -14.08 -16.48
N ASN A 231 14.27 -14.33 -17.69
CA ASN A 231 15.04 -15.06 -18.72
C ASN A 231 16.32 -14.31 -19.10
N LYS A 232 16.24 -12.98 -19.23
CA LYS A 232 17.41 -12.13 -19.46
C LYS A 232 18.39 -12.24 -18.29
N TYR A 233 17.91 -12.15 -17.06
CA TYR A 233 18.73 -12.22 -15.86
C TYR A 233 19.48 -13.56 -15.76
N ILE A 234 18.81 -14.68 -16.04
CA ILE A 234 19.44 -16.01 -16.08
C ILE A 234 20.54 -16.03 -17.14
N SER A 235 20.22 -15.63 -18.37
CA SER A 235 21.17 -15.63 -19.49
C SER A 235 22.43 -14.80 -19.20
N GLU A 236 22.27 -13.68 -18.50
CA GLU A 236 23.37 -12.76 -18.20
C GLU A 236 24.16 -13.15 -16.94
N ARG A 237 23.57 -13.84 -15.96
CA ARG A 237 24.15 -13.95 -14.60
C ARG A 237 24.21 -15.37 -14.03
N GLU A 238 23.69 -16.38 -14.70
CA GLU A 238 23.74 -17.78 -14.23
C GLU A 238 25.18 -18.27 -14.03
N HIS A 239 26.11 -17.85 -14.91
CA HIS A 239 27.53 -18.19 -14.80
C HIS A 239 28.16 -17.76 -13.46
N GLU A 240 27.69 -16.65 -12.87
CA GLU A 240 28.19 -16.15 -11.58
C GLU A 240 27.96 -17.18 -10.46
N VAL A 241 26.94 -18.04 -10.57
CA VAL A 241 26.64 -19.11 -9.60
C VAL A 241 27.70 -20.22 -9.66
N ILE A 242 28.14 -20.60 -10.85
CA ILE A 242 29.07 -21.72 -11.09
C ILE A 242 30.48 -21.39 -10.57
N ASP A 243 30.87 -20.11 -10.63
CA ASP A 243 32.14 -19.62 -10.10
C ASP A 243 32.25 -19.76 -8.57
N ILE A 244 31.12 -19.93 -7.86
CA ILE A 244 31.11 -20.13 -6.40
C ILE A 244 31.59 -21.55 -6.05
N ASP A 245 31.17 -22.56 -6.79
CA ASP A 245 31.45 -23.98 -6.47
C ASP A 245 32.83 -24.44 -6.94
N THR A 246 33.44 -23.73 -7.89
CA THR A 246 34.69 -24.15 -8.55
C THR A 246 35.95 -23.41 -8.07
N SER A 247 35.80 -22.34 -7.28
CA SER A 247 36.91 -21.51 -6.83
C SER A 247 37.03 -21.47 -5.30
N PRO A 248 38.15 -21.94 -4.69
CA PRO A 248 38.40 -21.77 -3.27
C PRO A 248 38.60 -20.29 -2.85
N THR A 249 38.70 -19.37 -3.81
CA THR A 249 38.70 -17.91 -3.57
C THR A 249 37.31 -17.27 -3.67
N ALA A 250 36.25 -18.07 -3.90
CA ALA A 250 34.86 -17.62 -4.06
C ALA A 250 34.25 -16.94 -2.82
N GLN A 251 34.92 -16.97 -1.67
CA GLN A 251 34.54 -16.11 -0.53
C GLN A 251 34.55 -14.62 -0.89
N SER A 252 35.25 -14.22 -1.96
CA SER A 252 35.30 -12.83 -2.45
C SER A 252 34.15 -12.42 -3.39
N THR A 253 33.36 -13.36 -3.93
CA THR A 253 32.35 -13.07 -4.97
C THR A 253 30.93 -12.79 -4.45
N GLY A 254 30.72 -12.82 -3.14
CA GLY A 254 29.43 -12.57 -2.49
C GLY A 254 28.46 -13.76 -2.61
N GLY A 255 27.72 -14.05 -1.54
CA GLY A 255 26.77 -15.17 -1.49
C GLY A 255 25.51 -14.96 -2.34
N MET A 256 24.56 -15.91 -2.25
CA MET A 256 23.30 -15.89 -3.01
C MET A 256 22.43 -14.65 -2.78
N GLU A 257 22.68 -13.91 -1.69
CA GLU A 257 22.03 -12.64 -1.41
C GLU A 257 22.14 -11.60 -2.52
N ARG A 258 23.20 -11.65 -3.34
CA ARG A 258 23.33 -10.76 -4.51
C ARG A 258 22.25 -10.99 -5.58
N PHE A 259 21.55 -12.11 -5.52
CA PHE A 259 20.42 -12.45 -6.39
C PHE A 259 19.05 -12.22 -5.74
N LYS A 260 18.98 -11.52 -4.59
CA LYS A 260 17.72 -11.18 -3.89
C LYS A 260 16.61 -10.69 -4.82
N LEU A 261 16.93 -9.80 -5.77
CA LEU A 261 15.96 -9.28 -6.73
C LEU A 261 15.43 -10.35 -7.68
N PHE A 262 16.28 -11.28 -8.13
CA PHE A 262 15.86 -12.40 -8.96
C PHE A 262 14.87 -13.29 -8.21
N TYR A 263 15.20 -13.67 -6.97
CA TYR A 263 14.31 -14.50 -6.14
C TYR A 263 12.97 -13.80 -5.89
N ALA A 264 12.99 -12.51 -5.58
CA ALA A 264 11.76 -11.74 -5.39
C ALA A 264 10.94 -11.60 -6.68
N THR A 265 11.58 -11.47 -7.84
CA THR A 265 10.88 -11.39 -9.14
C THR A 265 10.23 -12.73 -9.49
N PHE A 266 10.94 -13.82 -9.24
CA PHE A 266 10.40 -15.15 -9.43
C PHE A 266 9.24 -15.43 -8.46
N GLN A 267 9.38 -15.06 -7.18
CA GLN A 267 8.31 -15.15 -6.20
C GLN A 267 7.08 -14.32 -6.62
N ALA A 268 7.28 -13.09 -7.11
CA ALA A 268 6.21 -12.24 -7.61
C ALA A 268 5.44 -12.90 -8.77
N LEU A 269 6.17 -13.49 -9.73
CA LEU A 269 5.58 -14.23 -10.85
C LEU A 269 4.74 -15.41 -10.35
N LEU A 270 5.27 -16.23 -9.43
CA LEU A 270 4.56 -17.37 -8.86
C LEU A 270 3.33 -16.92 -8.06
N TYR A 271 3.44 -15.84 -7.29
CA TYR A 271 2.32 -15.28 -6.53
C TYR A 271 1.18 -14.86 -7.47
N ILE A 272 1.49 -14.15 -8.56
CA ILE A 272 0.50 -13.79 -9.58
C ILE A 272 -0.15 -15.06 -10.16
N PHE A 273 0.65 -16.07 -10.49
CA PHE A 273 0.14 -17.34 -11.04
C PHE A 273 -0.85 -18.02 -10.07
N CYS A 274 -0.55 -18.10 -8.78
CA CYS A 274 -1.45 -18.70 -7.78
C CYS A 274 -2.87 -18.11 -7.83
N PHE A 275 -3.00 -16.79 -7.95
CA PHE A 275 -4.30 -16.11 -7.94
C PHE A 275 -4.92 -15.91 -9.33
N ARG A 276 -4.11 -15.85 -10.41
CA ARG A 276 -4.56 -15.48 -11.76
C ARG A 276 -4.33 -16.55 -12.83
N HIS A 277 -3.91 -17.77 -12.49
CA HIS A 277 -3.65 -18.85 -13.46
C HIS A 277 -4.76 -19.02 -14.51
N LYS A 278 -6.04 -18.92 -14.13
CA LYS A 278 -7.18 -19.04 -15.05
C LYS A 278 -7.17 -17.99 -16.18
N GLN A 279 -6.68 -16.79 -15.91
CA GLN A 279 -6.54 -15.72 -16.91
C GLN A 279 -5.31 -15.92 -17.80
N LEU A 280 -4.34 -16.73 -17.37
CA LEU A 280 -3.10 -17.02 -18.10
C LEU A 280 -3.21 -18.26 -18.99
N THR A 281 -4.22 -19.11 -18.76
CA THR A 281 -4.51 -20.24 -19.64
C THR A 281 -5.19 -19.78 -20.93
N ARG A 282 -4.80 -20.34 -22.08
CA ARG A 282 -5.55 -20.19 -23.33
C ARG A 282 -6.91 -20.86 -23.20
N ALA A 283 -7.95 -20.28 -23.80
CA ALA A 283 -9.24 -20.97 -23.89
C ALA A 283 -9.03 -22.27 -24.69
N ALA A 284 -9.65 -23.38 -24.28
CA ALA A 284 -9.51 -24.67 -24.96
C ALA A 284 -9.85 -24.58 -26.47
N GLU A 285 -10.73 -23.65 -26.85
CA GLU A 285 -11.12 -23.36 -28.22
C GLU A 285 -10.01 -22.67 -29.06
N GLU A 286 -9.14 -21.87 -28.43
CA GLU A 286 -8.00 -21.23 -29.11
C GLU A 286 -6.85 -22.22 -29.35
N VAL A 287 -6.71 -23.22 -28.47
CA VAL A 287 -5.71 -24.29 -28.65
C VAL A 287 -6.10 -25.19 -29.82
N ALA A 288 -7.39 -25.53 -29.96
CA ALA A 288 -7.90 -26.35 -31.06
C ALA A 288 -7.85 -25.65 -32.44
N ASN A 289 -7.91 -24.31 -32.47
CA ASN A 289 -7.82 -23.53 -33.72
C ASN A 289 -6.40 -23.11 -34.08
N GLY A 290 -5.44 -23.16 -33.15
CA GLY A 290 -4.03 -22.86 -33.40
C GLY A 290 -3.20 -24.04 -33.94
N GLU A 291 -3.79 -25.23 -34.04
CA GLU A 291 -3.19 -26.44 -34.62
C GLU A 291 -3.63 -26.71 -36.08
N LYS A 292 -4.20 -25.72 -36.77
CA LYS A 292 -4.54 -25.80 -38.20
C LYS A 292 -3.69 -24.87 -39.06
#